data_AF-A0A838WGI0-F1
#
_entry.id   AF-A0A838WGI0-F1
#
_cell.length_a   1.000
_cell.length_b   1.000
_cell.length_c   1.000
_cell.angle_alpha   90.00
_cell.angle_beta   90.00
_cell.angle_gamma   90.00
#
_symmetry.space_group_name_H-M   'P 1'
#
loop_
_entity.id
_entity.type
_entity.pdbx_description
1 polymer ?
#
loop_
_entity_poly.entity_id
_entity_poly.type
_entity_poly.pdbx_seq_one_letter_code
_entity_poly.pdbx_strand_id
1 'polypeptide(L)' 'YDLPPDYLDSYTQRVAAVTHADVERVARQYLTPERFAIVVVGDRSVVEEGLRALPYPVEIVTLDAPAAPTGAMR' A
#
# COMPACT_ATOMS: atom_id res chain seq x y z
N TYR A 1 2.82 26.10 0.54
CA TYR A 1 2.33 25.18 1.58
C TYR A 1 1.93 26.03 2.77
N ASP A 2 0.64 26.06 3.10
CA ASP A 2 0.06 26.83 4.21
C ASP A 2 -0.01 25.96 5.48
N LEU A 3 1.16 25.69 6.07
CA LEU A 3 1.21 25.01 7.37
C LEU A 3 1.33 26.03 8.51
N PRO A 4 0.67 25.78 9.66
CA PRO A 4 0.83 26.61 10.85
C PRO A 4 2.30 26.72 11.28
N PRO A 5 2.73 27.84 11.87
CA PRO A 5 4.11 28.03 12.32
C PRO A 5 4.60 26.95 13.31
N ASP A 6 3.68 26.38 14.09
CA ASP A 6 3.91 25.37 15.13
C ASP A 6 3.66 23.92 14.63
N TYR A 7 3.51 23.74 13.32
CA TYR A 7 3.14 22.45 12.75
C TYR A 7 4.13 21.34 13.13
N LEU A 8 5.44 21.60 13.07
CA LEU A 8 6.48 20.61 13.36
C LEU A 8 6.54 20.27 14.86
N ASP A 9 6.37 21.26 15.73
CA ASP A 9 6.37 21.10 17.19
C ASP A 9 5.18 20.23 17.63
N SER A 10 4.00 20.55 17.11
CA SER A 10 2.77 19.85 17.43
C SER A 10 2.66 18.48 16.75
N TYR A 11 3.29 18.28 15.58
CA TYR A 11 3.28 17.00 14.87
C TYR A 11 3.95 15.88 15.67
N THR A 12 5.14 16.13 16.20
CA THR A 12 5.88 15.13 16.99
C THR A 12 5.10 14.72 18.23
N GLN A 13 4.47 15.69 18.91
CA GLN A 13 3.62 15.42 20.07
C GLN A 13 2.39 14.58 19.72
N ARG A 14 1.72 14.88 18.60
CA ARG A 14 0.57 14.09 18.13
C ARG A 14 0.94 12.65 17.81
N VAL A 15 2.09 12.42 17.16
CA VAL A 15 2.57 11.07 16.84
C VAL A 15 2.91 10.30 18.11
N ALA A 16 3.57 10.93 19.08
CA ALA A 16 3.93 10.30 20.36
C ALA A 16 2.70 9.94 21.22
N ALA A 17 1.57 10.66 21.05
CA ALA A 17 0.33 10.42 21.78
C ALA A 17 -0.54 9.28 21.18
N VAL A 18 -0.16 8.71 20.03
CA VAL A 18 -0.93 7.62 19.39
C VAL A 18 -1.00 6.40 20.31
N THR A 19 -2.22 5.95 20.58
CA THR A 19 -2.47 4.79 21.45
C THR A 19 -2.63 3.50 20.65
N HIS A 20 -2.54 2.35 21.33
CA HIS A 20 -2.87 1.06 20.73
C HIS A 20 -4.32 1.01 20.21
N ALA A 21 -5.26 1.60 20.96
CA ALA A 21 -6.66 1.65 20.56
C ALA A 21 -6.88 2.48 19.27
N ASP A 22 -6.11 3.55 19.09
CA ASP A 22 -6.12 4.32 17.84
C ASP A 22 -5.64 3.50 16.66
N VAL A 23 -4.53 2.76 16.83
CA VAL A 23 -3.98 1.88 15.80
C VAL A 23 -4.97 0.78 15.44
N GLU A 24 -5.57 0.13 16.44
CA GLU A 24 -6.57 -0.93 16.19
C GLU A 24 -7.79 -0.39 15.44
N ARG A 25 -8.30 0.79 15.83
CA ARG A 25 -9.43 1.44 15.17
C ARG A 25 -9.14 1.72 13.69
N VAL A 26 -7.98 2.32 13.38
CA VAL A 26 -7.64 2.62 11.97
C VAL A 26 -7.31 1.37 11.18
N ALA A 27 -6.70 0.36 11.79
CA ALA A 27 -6.46 -0.93 11.14
C ALA A 27 -7.78 -1.57 10.70
N ARG A 28 -8.78 -1.63 11.60
CA ARG A 28 -10.13 -2.13 11.27
C ARG A 28 -10.83 -1.31 10.18
N GLN A 29 -10.54 -0.02 10.10
CA GLN A 29 -11.15 0.88 9.12
C GLN A 29 -10.54 0.72 7.72
N TYR A 30 -9.21 0.56 7.61
CA TYR A 30 -8.50 0.65 6.34
C TYR A 30 -7.92 -0.67 5.84
N LEU A 31 -7.60 -1.62 6.72
CA LEU A 31 -7.08 -2.93 6.30
C LEU A 31 -8.23 -3.86 5.91
N THR A 32 -8.65 -3.72 4.65
CA THR A 32 -9.69 -4.54 4.03
C THR A 32 -9.03 -5.47 3.01
N PRO A 33 -8.93 -6.79 3.28
CA PRO A 33 -8.24 -7.74 2.41
C PRO A 33 -8.71 -7.70 0.96
N GLU A 34 -9.99 -7.40 0.74
CA GLU A 34 -10.62 -7.32 -0.59
C GLU A 34 -10.13 -6.12 -1.41
N ARG A 35 -9.50 -5.12 -0.76
CA ARG A 35 -8.94 -3.92 -1.40
C ARG A 35 -7.41 -3.94 -1.48
N PHE A 36 -6.78 -5.05 -1.13
CA PHE A 36 -5.33 -5.15 -1.17
C PHE A 36 -4.82 -5.31 -2.60
N ALA A 37 -3.82 -4.52 -2.97
CA ALA A 37 -3.03 -4.71 -4.17
C ALA A 37 -1.72 -5.41 -3.80
N ILE A 38 -1.48 -6.59 -4.37
CA ILE A 38 -0.24 -7.35 -4.16
C ILE A 38 0.59 -7.22 -5.44
N VAL A 39 1.79 -6.64 -5.32
CA VAL A 39 2.72 -6.45 -6.43
C VAL A 39 3.95 -7.33 -6.22
N VAL A 40 4.23 -8.20 -7.18
CA VAL A 40 5.41 -9.09 -7.17
C VAL A 40 6.34 -8.68 -8.29
N VAL A 41 7.59 -8.37 -7.94
CA VAL A 41 8.64 -7.97 -8.89
C VAL A 41 9.74 -9.02 -8.89
N GLY A 42 10.02 -9.60 -10.05
CA GLY A 42 11.04 -10.63 -10.19
C GLY A 42 11.18 -11.11 -11.62
N ASP A 43 12.13 -12.02 -11.84
CA ASP A 43 12.27 -12.70 -13.13
C ASP A 43 11.01 -13.52 -13.40
N ARG A 44 10.35 -13.21 -14.52
CA ARG A 44 9.12 -13.87 -14.95
C ARG A 44 9.26 -15.39 -14.99
N SER A 45 10.38 -15.90 -15.48
CA SER A 45 10.64 -17.34 -15.61
C SER A 45 10.67 -18.07 -14.26
N VAL A 46 10.91 -17.35 -13.18
CA VAL A 46 11.01 -17.89 -11.82
C VAL A 46 9.68 -17.79 -11.07
N VAL A 47 8.94 -16.69 -11.24
CA VAL A 47 7.80 -16.36 -10.38
C VAL A 47 6.42 -16.69 -10.96
N GLU A 48 6.30 -16.76 -12.29
CA GLU A 48 4.99 -16.85 -12.96
C GLU A 48 4.22 -18.14 -12.64
N GLU A 49 4.91 -19.28 -12.57
CA GLU A 49 4.28 -20.57 -12.26
C GLU A 49 3.65 -20.57 -10.86
N GLY A 50 4.41 -20.12 -9.86
CA GLY A 50 3.94 -20.03 -8.47
C GLY A 50 2.78 -19.06 -8.31
N LEU A 51 2.80 -17.94 -9.03
CA LEU A 51 1.71 -16.95 -8.98
C LEU A 51 0.42 -17.48 -9.62
N ARG A 52 0.51 -18.25 -10.72
CA ARG A 52 -0.66 -18.88 -11.35
C ARG A 52 -1.32 -19.95 -10.49
N ALA A 53 -0.57 -20.57 -9.58
CA ALA A 53 -1.11 -21.57 -8.67
C ALA A 53 -1.95 -20.97 -7.53
N LEU A 54 -1.89 -19.64 -7.33
CA LEU A 54 -2.65 -18.97 -6.30
C LEU A 54 -4.12 -18.77 -6.71
N PRO A 55 -5.06 -18.76 -5.75
CA PRO A 55 -6.48 -18.50 -6.02
C PRO A 55 -6.77 -17.00 -6.22
N TYR A 56 -5.89 -16.28 -6.93
CA TYR A 56 -6.01 -14.84 -7.18
C TYR A 56 -5.85 -14.53 -8.68
N PRO A 57 -6.55 -13.51 -9.20
CA PRO A 57 -6.30 -13.03 -10.56
C PRO A 57 -4.90 -12.40 -10.63
N VAL A 58 -4.09 -12.86 -11.58
CA VAL A 58 -2.73 -12.34 -11.81
C VAL A 58 -2.71 -11.56 -13.13
N GLU A 59 -2.38 -10.28 -13.04
CA GLU A 59 -2.10 -9.44 -14.20
C GLU A 59 -0.58 -9.30 -14.37
N ILE A 60 -0.08 -9.62 -15.56
CA ILE A 60 1.33 -9.51 -15.88
C ILE A 60 1.56 -8.16 -16.55
N VAL A 61 2.26 -7.27 -15.86
CA VAL A 61 2.71 -5.99 -16.41
C VAL A 61 4.17 -6.11 -16.80
N THR A 62 4.47 -6.07 -18.10
CA THR A 62 5.84 -5.95 -18.59
C THR A 62 6.23 -4.47 -18.62
N LEU A 63 7.32 -4.13 -17.94
CA LEU A 63 7.87 -2.76 -17.97
C LEU A 63 8.70 -2.58 -19.24
N ASP A 64 8.05 -2.34 -20.37
CA ASP A 64 8.72 -1.84 -21.58
C ASP A 64 9.03 -0.33 -21.39
N ALA A 65 9.94 0.01 -20.46
CA ALA A 65 10.17 1.37 -19.93
C ALA A 65 8.92 2.01 -19.25
N PRO A 66 9.04 3.04 -18.39
CA PRO A 66 8.21 3.11 -17.19
C PRO A 66 6.79 3.61 -17.48
N ALA A 67 5.84 2.69 -17.61
CA ALA A 67 4.45 2.97 -17.31
C ALA A 67 4.31 3.14 -15.79
N ALA A 68 4.00 4.35 -15.34
CA ALA A 68 3.55 4.57 -13.97
C ALA A 68 2.37 3.62 -13.67
N PRO A 69 2.30 3.02 -12.47
CA PRO A 69 1.21 2.12 -12.13
C PRO A 69 -0.09 2.91 -12.18
N THR A 70 -0.85 2.78 -13.28
CA THR A 70 -2.16 3.41 -13.42
C THR A 70 -3.20 2.43 -12.87
N GLY A 71 -3.06 2.14 -11.58
CA GLY A 71 -4.09 1.46 -10.81
C GLY A 71 -5.20 2.48 -10.55
N ALA A 72 -6.19 2.54 -11.43
CA ALA A 72 -7.44 3.21 -11.10
C ALA A 72 -8.12 2.40 -10.00
N MET A 73 -7.91 2.80 -8.74
CA MET A 73 -8.74 2.36 -7.62
C MET A 73 -10.18 2.81 -7.92
N ARG A 74 -11.03 1.84 -8.25
CA ARG A 74 -12.48 2.01 -8.23
C ARG A 74 -13.01 1.67 -6.84
#